data_AF-A0A950VNV7-F1
#
_entry.id   AF-A0A950VNV7-F1
#
_cell.length_a   1.000
_cell.length_b   1.000
_cell.length_c   1.000
_cell.angle_alpha   90.00
_cell.angle_beta   90.00
_cell.angle_gamma   90.00
#
_symmetry.space_group_name_H-M   'P 1'
#
loop_
_entity.id
_entity.type
_entity.pdbx_description
1 polymer ?
#
loop_
_entity_poly.entity_id
_entity_poly.type
_entity_poly.pdbx_seq_one_letter_code
_entity_poly.pdbx_strand_id
1 'polypeptide(L)'
;MVEKRLMVLADFPEERWPSMDLCAEMLVRHLTAEQDQHFRVCRWCPPFRHRLDRLPILKKRAFNADRLINRFWDYPRALRARVGCFDLFHIADHSYSQLALALPPGRTGVFCYDLDAFRCLL
;
A
#
# COMPACT_ATOMS: atom_id res chain seq x y z
N MET A 1 -21.90 -15.60 -10.76
CA MET A 1 -20.48 -15.71 -10.39
C MET A 1 -20.32 -15.11 -9.00
N VAL A 2 -19.41 -15.60 -8.15
CA VAL A 2 -19.22 -15.06 -6.80
C VAL A 2 -18.40 -13.77 -6.89
N GLU A 3 -18.94 -12.68 -6.35
CA GLU A 3 -18.25 -11.40 -6.21
C GLU A 3 -17.01 -11.57 -5.31
N LYS A 4 -15.83 -11.23 -5.83
CA LYS A 4 -14.56 -11.31 -5.10
C LYS A 4 -14.26 -10.01 -4.38
N ARG A 5 -13.80 -10.08 -3.14
CA ARG A 5 -13.40 -8.90 -2.36
C ARG A 5 -11.94 -8.57 -2.67
N LEU A 6 -11.70 -7.42 -3.28
CA LEU A 6 -10.37 -6.93 -3.63
C LEU A 6 -9.94 -5.81 -2.68
N MET A 7 -8.79 -5.97 -2.02
CA MET A 7 -8.17 -4.89 -1.26
C MET A 7 -7.05 -4.25 -2.05
N VAL A 8 -7.18 -2.94 -2.32
CA VAL A 8 -6.11 -2.10 -2.88
C VAL A 8 -5.32 -1.50 -1.72
N LEU A 9 -4.05 -1.88 -1.63
CA LEU A 9 -3.09 -1.42 -0.64
C LEU A 9 -2.44 -0.14 -1.17
N ALA A 10 -2.74 0.97 -0.51
CA ALA A 10 -2.20 2.28 -0.83
C ALA A 10 -0.97 2.60 0.02
N ASP A 11 -0.22 3.59 -0.44
CA ASP A 11 0.94 4.14 0.25
C ASP A 11 0.50 4.96 1.46
N PHE A 12 1.46 5.27 2.33
CA PHE A 12 1.23 6.22 3.41
C PHE A 12 1.15 7.64 2.83
N PRO A 13 0.04 8.38 3.02
CA PRO A 13 -0.08 9.76 2.55
C PRO A 13 1.02 10.68 3.11
N GLU A 14 1.54 10.36 4.29
CA GLU A 14 2.64 11.07 4.96
C GLU A 14 3.94 11.04 4.14
N GLU A 15 4.13 10.04 3.28
CA GLU A 15 5.29 9.94 2.40
C GLU A 15 5.24 10.87 1.19
N ARG A 16 4.08 11.47 0.91
CA ARG A 16 3.86 12.48 -0.14
C ARG A 16 4.22 11.98 -1.54
N TRP A 17 3.51 10.95 -2.00
CA TRP A 17 3.57 10.45 -3.39
C TRP A 17 2.24 10.70 -4.12
N PRO A 18 1.89 11.96 -4.51
CA PRO A 18 0.56 12.28 -5.02
C PRO A 18 0.15 11.52 -6.28
N SER A 19 1.13 11.17 -7.13
CA SER A 19 0.88 10.35 -8.32
C SER A 19 0.38 8.96 -7.94
N MET A 20 0.96 8.34 -6.91
CA MET A 20 0.57 7.02 -6.46
C MET A 20 -0.75 7.04 -5.71
N ASP A 21 -0.99 8.08 -4.90
CA ASP A 21 -2.29 8.33 -4.28
C ASP A 21 -3.40 8.42 -5.33
N LEU A 22 -3.16 9.17 -6.42
CA LEU A 22 -4.08 9.30 -7.54
C LEU A 22 -4.27 7.99 -8.29
N CYS A 23 -3.19 7.24 -8.59
CA CYS A 23 -3.29 5.94 -9.24
C CYS A 23 -4.14 4.96 -8.43
N ALA A 24 -3.92 4.87 -7.11
CA ALA A 24 -4.69 4.02 -6.22
C ALA A 24 -6.16 4.45 -6.15
N GLU A 25 -6.43 5.76 -6.12
CA GLU A 25 -7.79 6.30 -6.14
C GLU A 25 -8.51 6.00 -7.45
N MET A 26 -7.87 6.25 -8.59
CA MET A 26 -8.44 6.01 -9.91
C MET A 26 -8.69 4.53 -10.15
N LEU A 27 -7.79 3.64 -9.70
CA LEU A 27 -8.01 2.20 -9.77
C LEU A 27 -9.31 1.80 -9.06
N VAL A 28 -9.48 2.25 -7.81
CA VAL A 28 -10.68 1.93 -7.01
C VAL A 28 -11.93 2.54 -7.64
N ARG A 29 -11.85 3.78 -8.10
CA ARG A 29 -12.96 4.49 -8.73
C ARG A 29 -13.44 3.77 -9.98
N HIS A 30 -12.55 3.38 -10.89
CA HIS A 30 -12.93 2.73 -12.15
C HIS A 30 -13.45 1.31 -11.91
N LEU A 31 -12.78 0.51 -11.06
CA LEU A 31 -13.26 -0.82 -10.72
C LEU A 31 -14.64 -0.81 -10.04
N THR A 32 -14.97 0.26 -9.31
CA THR A 32 -16.30 0.40 -8.67
C THR A 32 -17.34 0.95 -9.64
N ALA A 33 -16.96 1.89 -10.52
CA ALA A 33 -17.87 2.59 -11.43
C ALA A 33 -18.23 1.78 -12.67
N GLU A 34 -17.31 0.94 -13.18
CA GLU A 34 -17.53 0.13 -14.38
C GLU A 34 -18.52 -1.02 -14.17
N GLN A 35 -19.13 -1.15 -12.98
CA GLN A 35 -20.10 -2.20 -12.63
C GLN A 35 -19.59 -3.60 -12.98
N ASP A 36 -18.28 -3.84 -12.85
CA ASP A 36 -17.73 -5.18 -12.98
C ASP A 36 -18.21 -5.98 -11.77
N GLN A 37 -19.36 -6.67 -11.91
CA GLN A 37 -20.08 -7.42 -10.86
C GLN A 37 -19.21 -8.52 -10.21
N HIS A 38 -17.99 -8.68 -10.69
CA HIS A 38 -16.99 -9.60 -10.21
C HIS A 38 -16.21 -9.12 -9.00
N PHE A 39 -16.14 -7.80 -8.71
CA PHE A 39 -15.28 -7.28 -7.64
C PHE A 39 -15.94 -6.29 -6.69
N ARG A 40 -15.86 -6.59 -5.39
CA ARG A 40 -16.06 -5.62 -4.31
C ARG A 40 -14.72 -5.02 -3.91
N VAL A 41 -14.47 -3.76 -4.30
CA VAL A 41 -13.16 -3.12 -4.12
C VAL A 41 -13.13 -2.21 -2.89
N CYS A 42 -12.02 -2.23 -2.15
CA CYS A 42 -11.77 -1.32 -1.03
C CYS A 42 -10.32 -0.83 -1.06
N ARG A 43 -10.11 0.48 -0.91
CA ARG A 43 -8.79 1.07 -0.66
C ARG A 43 -8.47 0.99 0.83
N TRP A 44 -7.27 0.53 1.18
CA TRP A 44 -6.85 0.45 2.57
C TRP A 44 -5.39 0.83 2.77
N CYS A 45 -5.14 1.54 3.88
CA CYS A 45 -3.82 1.86 4.43
C CYS A 45 -4.00 1.93 5.96
N PRO A 46 -3.07 1.39 6.78
CA PRO A 46 -3.09 1.60 8.21
C PRO A 46 -2.74 3.06 8.56
N PRO A 47 -3.05 3.53 9.79
CA PRO A 47 -2.62 4.85 10.23
C PRO A 47 -1.11 4.89 10.43
N PHE A 48 -0.47 5.99 10.00
CA PHE A 48 0.95 6.23 10.23
C PHE A 48 1.22 6.57 11.69
N ARG A 49 2.28 5.97 12.25
CA ARG A 49 2.68 6.18 13.65
C ARG A 49 3.95 7.01 13.74
N HIS A 50 3.83 8.23 14.24
CA HIS A 50 4.95 9.13 14.54
C HIS A 50 5.55 8.80 15.91
N ARG A 51 6.53 7.88 15.96
CA ARG A 51 7.17 7.46 17.22
C ARG A 51 8.39 8.31 17.53
N LEU A 52 9.18 8.61 16.50
CA LEU A 52 10.48 9.25 16.60
C LEU A 52 10.45 10.73 16.17
N ASP A 53 9.45 11.14 15.39
CA ASP A 53 9.24 12.53 14.96
C ASP A 53 9.09 13.55 16.11
N ARG A 54 8.89 13.08 17.34
CA ARG A 54 8.85 13.92 18.55
C ARG A 54 10.24 14.40 19.00
N LEU A 55 11.34 13.94 18.38
CA LEU A 55 12.70 14.37 18.70
C LEU A 55 13.13 15.56 17.81
N PRO A 56 13.19 16.79 18.34
CA PRO A 56 13.29 18.02 17.54
C PRO A 56 14.63 18.19 16.80
N ILE A 57 15.69 17.49 17.22
CA ILE A 57 17.06 17.70 16.74
C ILE A 57 17.34 16.95 15.41
N LEU A 58 16.49 15.99 15.04
CA LEU A 58 16.74 15.08 13.90
C LEU A 58 15.51 14.84 13.01
N LYS A 59 14.61 15.83 12.84
CA LYS A 59 13.31 15.70 12.16
C LYS A 59 13.31 14.86 10.86
N LYS A 60 14.25 15.07 9.94
CA LYS A 60 14.32 14.27 8.70
C LYS A 60 14.70 12.80 8.93
N ARG A 61 15.66 12.54 9.83
CA ARG A 61 16.10 11.17 10.15
C ARG A 61 15.05 10.44 10.99
N ALA A 62 14.40 11.17 11.90
CA ALA A 62 13.27 10.70 12.68
C ALA A 62 12.11 10.26 11.77
N PHE A 63 11.72 11.10 10.81
CA PHE A 63 10.70 10.75 9.83
C PHE A 63 11.09 9.54 8.99
N ASN A 64 12.33 9.46 8.50
CA ASN A 64 12.79 8.29 7.75
C ASN A 64 12.78 7.00 8.59
N ALA A 65 13.13 7.09 9.88
CA ALA A 65 13.04 5.94 10.78
C ALA A 65 11.59 5.53 11.03
N ASP A 66 10.70 6.50 11.30
CA ASP A 66 9.25 6.25 11.41
C ASP A 66 8.71 5.64 10.11
N ARG A 67 9.10 6.15 8.95
CA ARG A 67 8.74 5.62 7.62
C ARG A 67 9.13 4.16 7.47
N LEU A 68 10.37 3.80 7.82
CA LEU A 68 10.84 2.41 7.75
C LEU A 68 10.06 1.49 8.70
N ILE A 69 9.84 1.91 9.95
CA ILE A 69 9.09 1.13 10.93
C ILE A 69 7.65 0.92 10.45
N ASN A 70 7.01 1.98 9.96
CA ASN A 70 5.64 1.90 9.45
C ASN A 70 5.56 0.97 8.23
N ARG A 71 6.46 1.11 7.25
CA ARG A 71 6.48 0.29 6.01
C ARG A 71 6.77 -1.19 6.25
N PHE A 72 7.77 -1.51 7.07
CA PHE A 72 8.29 -2.88 7.18
C PHE A 72 7.74 -3.65 8.38
N TRP A 73 7.17 -2.96 9.36
CA TRP A 73 6.67 -3.62 10.58
C TRP A 73 5.19 -3.37 10.82
N ASP A 74 4.80 -2.11 11.00
CA ASP A 74 3.42 -1.80 11.41
C ASP A 74 2.41 -2.12 10.30
N TYR A 75 2.76 -1.86 9.03
CA TYR A 75 1.89 -2.15 7.89
C TYR A 75 1.68 -3.66 7.69
N PRO A 76 2.72 -4.51 7.51
CA PRO A 76 2.52 -5.96 7.43
C PRO A 76 1.76 -6.54 8.62
N ARG A 77 2.04 -6.05 9.84
CA ARG A 77 1.36 -6.51 11.05
C ARG A 77 -0.13 -6.19 11.03
N ALA A 78 -0.51 -4.96 10.68
CA ALA A 78 -1.90 -4.54 10.58
C ALA A 78 -2.61 -5.25 9.41
N LEU A 79 -1.91 -5.47 8.31
CA LEU A 79 -2.42 -6.17 7.12
C LEU A 79 -2.81 -7.62 7.42
N ARG A 80 -1.96 -8.36 8.15
CA ARG A 80 -2.24 -9.76 8.54
C ARG A 80 -3.58 -9.92 9.27
N ALA A 81 -3.97 -8.94 10.08
CA ALA A 81 -5.25 -8.98 10.81
C ALA A 81 -6.49 -8.87 9.90
N ARG A 82 -6.31 -8.48 8.63
CA ARG A 82 -7.40 -8.26 7.66
C ARG A 82 -7.42 -9.26 6.51
N VAL A 83 -6.40 -10.13 6.38
CA VAL A 83 -6.26 -11.07 5.26
C VAL A 83 -7.51 -11.94 5.07
N GLY A 84 -8.15 -12.40 6.15
CA GLY A 84 -9.36 -13.23 6.07
C GLY A 84 -10.61 -12.52 5.53
N CYS A 85 -10.59 -11.19 5.44
CA CYS A 85 -11.72 -10.39 4.97
C CYS A 85 -11.72 -10.15 3.46
N PHE A 86 -10.69 -10.59 2.74
CA PHE A 86 -10.50 -10.32 1.32
C PHE A 86 -10.03 -11.57 0.55
N ASP A 87 -10.36 -11.61 -0.73
CA ASP A 87 -10.07 -12.74 -1.62
C ASP A 87 -8.86 -12.46 -2.51
N LEU A 88 -8.64 -11.19 -2.86
CA LEU A 88 -7.54 -10.72 -3.69
C LEU A 88 -6.94 -9.42 -3.13
N PHE A 89 -5.68 -9.18 -3.46
CA PHE A 89 -4.93 -8.02 -3.00
C PHE A 89 -4.20 -7.38 -4.17
N HIS A 90 -4.15 -6.06 -4.18
CA HIS A 90 -3.41 -5.29 -5.18
C HIS A 90 -2.59 -4.21 -4.48
N ILE A 91 -1.28 -4.27 -4.62
CA ILE A 91 -0.37 -3.25 -4.10
C ILE A 91 -0.21 -2.19 -5.17
N ALA A 92 -0.65 -0.96 -4.87
CA ALA A 92 -0.67 0.14 -5.84
C ALA A 92 0.74 0.62 -6.23
N ASP A 93 1.73 0.39 -5.37
CA ASP A 93 3.11 0.83 -5.57
C ASP A 93 4.13 -0.31 -5.36
N HIS A 94 5.00 -0.54 -6.34
CA HIS A 94 6.13 -1.47 -6.24
C HIS A 94 7.09 -1.18 -5.06
N SER A 95 7.18 0.06 -4.58
CA SER A 95 7.95 0.43 -3.38
C SER A 95 7.36 -0.14 -2.08
N TYR A 96 6.14 -0.70 -2.14
CA TYR A 96 5.46 -1.47 -1.09
C TYR A 96 5.36 -2.97 -1.40
N SER A 97 6.04 -3.47 -2.44
CA SER A 97 5.99 -4.87 -2.86
C SER A 97 6.29 -5.89 -1.75
N GLN A 98 7.08 -5.50 -0.73
CA GLN A 98 7.35 -6.34 0.45
C GLN A 98 6.08 -6.76 1.21
N LEU A 99 4.97 -6.01 1.08
CA LEU A 99 3.68 -6.37 1.68
C LEU A 99 3.15 -7.70 1.14
N ALA A 100 3.53 -8.10 -0.08
CA ALA A 100 3.16 -9.38 -0.66
C ALA A 100 3.62 -10.58 0.20
N LEU A 101 4.72 -10.42 0.94
CA LEU A 101 5.24 -11.45 1.85
C LEU A 101 4.34 -11.67 3.08
N ALA A 102 3.42 -10.75 3.38
CA ALA A 102 2.45 -10.87 4.46
C ALA A 102 1.07 -11.36 3.97
N LEU A 103 0.93 -11.63 2.67
CA LEU A 103 -0.32 -11.99 2.02
C LEU A 103 -0.32 -13.45 1.52
N PRO A 104 -1.50 -14.05 1.29
CA PRO A 104 -1.58 -15.40 0.76
C PRO A 104 -0.90 -15.52 -0.62
N PRO A 105 -0.15 -16.60 -0.87
CA PRO A 105 0.50 -16.82 -2.15
C PRO A 105 -0.52 -16.94 -3.28
N GLY A 106 -0.19 -16.41 -4.46
CA GLY A 106 -1.03 -16.48 -5.66
C GLY A 106 -2.29 -15.59 -5.64
N ARG A 107 -2.45 -14.72 -4.64
CA ARG A 107 -3.63 -13.82 -4.52
C ARG A 107 -3.30 -12.33 -4.57
N THR A 108 -2.04 -11.98 -4.83
CA THR A 108 -1.54 -10.61 -4.76
C THR A 108 -0.95 -10.18 -6.10
N GLY A 109 -1.41 -9.06 -6.63
CA GLY A 109 -0.75 -8.32 -7.71
C GLY A 109 0.02 -7.12 -7.17
N VAL A 110 1.13 -6.78 -7.81
CA VAL A 110 1.90 -5.55 -7.54
C VAL A 110 1.92 -4.71 -8.80
N PHE A 111 1.55 -3.44 -8.69
CA PHE A 111 1.65 -2.50 -9.79
C PHE A 111 3.02 -1.85 -9.80
N CYS A 112 3.76 -2.06 -10.89
CA CYS A 112 5.07 -1.48 -11.11
C CYS A 112 4.96 -0.42 -12.20
N TYR A 113 5.13 0.84 -11.80
CA TYR A 113 5.06 2.00 -12.68
C TYR A 113 6.44 2.49 -13.13
N ASP A 114 7.51 2.05 -12.46
CA ASP A 114 8.88 2.41 -12.79
C ASP A 114 9.81 1.22 -12.56
N LEU A 115 10.43 0.73 -13.65
CA LEU A 115 11.45 -0.31 -13.59
C LEU A 115 12.87 0.28 -13.39
N ASP A 116 13.01 1.57 -13.64
CA ASP A 116 14.23 2.36 -13.58
C ASP A 116 14.34 3.18 -12.28
N ALA A 117 13.58 2.85 -11.24
CA ALA A 117 13.53 3.61 -9.98
C ALA A 117 14.92 3.84 -9.34
N PHE A 118 15.90 2.97 -9.63
CA PHE A 118 17.29 3.07 -9.17
C PHE A 118 18.28 3.52 -10.24
N ARG A 119 17.83 3.77 -11.47
CA ARG A 119 18.70 4.24 -12.57
C ARG A 119 19.34 5.59 -12.26
N CYS A 120 18.74 6.40 -11.41
CA CYS A 120 19.32 7.66 -10.93
C CYS A 120 20.49 7.48 -9.95
N LEU A 121 20.77 6.25 -9.51
CA LEU A 121 21.88 5.90 -8.63
C LEU A 121 23.05 5.20 -9.36
N LEU A 122 22.89 4.93 -10.66
CA LEU A 122 23.88 4.32 -11.55
C LEU A 122 24.51 5.39 -12.44
#